data_AF-A0A1B1AZC6-F1
#
_entry.id   AF-A0A1B1AZC6-F1
#
_cell.length_a   1.000
_cell.length_b   1.000
_cell.length_c   1.000
_cell.angle_alpha   90.00
_cell.angle_beta   90.00
_cell.angle_gamma   90.00
#
_symmetry.space_group_name_H-M   'P 1'
#
loop_
_entity.id
_entity.type
_entity.pdbx_description
1 polymer ?
#
loop_
_entity_poly.entity_id
_entity_poly.type
_entity_poly.pdbx_seq_one_letter_code
_entity_poly.pdbx_strand_id
1 'polypeptide(L)'
;MLEDAGIKTSLVLAKTLSMSSCAMIEALIAGERDPVVPADVAVGKARSKMTDLHEALTGRFEDHHVFLTSQALDHIDSIDAQIAAFDRRIDAETAPLRRQCDLLVTIPGVSTRLAQAVIAETGADMTRFSTAAALASWSGVVPGNGV
;
A
#
# COMPACT_ATOMS: atom_id res chain seq x y z
N MET A 1 15.66 3.60 13.00
CA MET A 1 15.26 2.43 13.81
C MET A 1 15.93 1.15 13.36
N LEU A 2 15.52 0.56 12.23
CA LEU A 2 16.18 -0.65 11.70
C LEU A 2 17.63 -0.38 11.28
N GLU A 3 17.86 0.69 10.51
CA GLU A 3 19.22 1.03 10.07
C GLU A 3 20.14 1.43 11.23
N ASP A 4 19.60 2.08 12.27
CA ASP A 4 20.34 2.40 13.50
C ASP A 4 20.77 1.14 14.26
N ALA A 5 19.93 0.09 14.24
CA ALA A 5 20.26 -1.24 14.73
C ALA A 5 21.21 -2.02 13.80
N GLY A 6 21.61 -1.45 12.66
CA GLY A 6 22.42 -2.14 11.65
C GLY A 6 21.63 -3.09 10.76
N ILE A 7 20.30 -3.14 10.86
CA ILE A 7 19.42 -3.97 10.04
C ILE A 7 19.10 -3.23 8.73
N LYS A 8 19.51 -3.79 7.59
CA LYS A 8 19.52 -3.13 6.26
C LYS A 8 18.71 -3.88 5.20
N THR A 9 17.53 -4.39 5.55
CA THR A 9 16.67 -5.15 4.62
C THR A 9 16.22 -4.32 3.41
N SER A 10 16.16 -2.99 3.53
CA SER A 10 15.87 -2.04 2.45
C SER A 10 16.88 -2.10 1.28
N LEU A 11 18.11 -2.54 1.52
CA LEU A 11 19.15 -2.68 0.49
C LEU A 11 19.01 -3.99 -0.30
N VAL A 12 18.34 -4.99 0.27
CA VAL A 12 18.22 -6.33 -0.30
C VAL A 12 16.84 -6.55 -0.94
N LEU A 13 15.80 -6.03 -0.31
CA LEU A 13 14.42 -6.19 -0.72
C LEU A 13 13.96 -5.01 -1.59
N ALA A 14 13.21 -5.31 -2.64
CA ALA A 14 12.66 -4.28 -3.54
C ALA A 14 11.58 -3.40 -2.88
N LYS A 15 10.99 -3.85 -1.78
CA LYS A 15 9.95 -3.15 -1.01
C LYS A 15 10.20 -3.33 0.48
N THR A 16 10.25 -2.20 1.19
CA THR A 16 10.52 -2.13 2.64
C THR A 16 9.43 -2.77 3.50
N LEU A 17 8.16 -2.70 3.07
CA LEU A 17 7.02 -3.33 3.74
C LEU A 17 6.43 -4.45 2.88
N SER A 18 7.28 -5.37 2.43
CA SER A 18 6.81 -6.61 1.78
C SER A 18 6.48 -7.66 2.84
N MET A 19 5.68 -8.68 2.48
CA MET A 19 5.38 -9.80 3.38
C MET A 19 6.63 -10.41 4.01
N SER A 20 7.70 -10.62 3.23
CA SER A 20 8.96 -11.14 3.77
C SER A 20 9.64 -10.17 4.72
N SER A 21 9.63 -8.87 4.41
CA SER A 21 10.22 -7.86 5.30
C SER A 21 9.47 -7.75 6.63
N CYS A 22 8.13 -7.73 6.59
CA CYS A 22 7.31 -7.68 7.80
C CYS A 22 7.51 -8.94 8.65
N ALA A 23 7.49 -10.13 8.04
CA ALA A 23 7.73 -11.38 8.77
C ALA A 23 9.14 -11.45 9.41
N MET A 24 10.17 -10.93 8.73
CA MET A 24 11.51 -10.80 9.31
C MET A 24 11.53 -9.85 10.50
N ILE A 25 10.87 -8.69 10.38
CA ILE A 25 10.77 -7.69 11.44
C ILE A 25 10.00 -8.24 12.65
N GLU A 26 8.92 -8.98 12.42
CA GLU A 26 8.15 -9.67 13.46
C GLU A 26 9.01 -10.70 14.22
N ALA A 27 9.86 -11.48 13.51
CA ALA A 27 10.79 -12.39 14.16
C ALA A 27 11.81 -11.65 15.04
N LEU A 28 12.36 -10.53 14.56
CA LEU A 28 13.25 -9.68 15.36
C LEU A 28 12.54 -9.09 16.59
N ILE A 29 11.29 -8.64 16.45
CA ILE A 29 10.43 -8.15 17.54
C ILE A 29 10.17 -9.26 18.56
N ALA A 30 9.93 -10.50 18.10
CA ALA A 30 9.71 -11.67 18.95
C ALA A 30 10.96 -12.12 19.74
N GLY A 31 12.11 -11.46 19.55
CA GLY A 31 13.33 -11.73 20.30
C GLY A 31 14.36 -12.55 19.53
N GLU A 32 14.11 -12.86 18.25
CA GLU A 32 15.10 -13.59 17.44
C GLU A 32 16.32 -12.72 17.15
N ARG A 33 17.52 -13.29 17.32
CA ARG A 33 18.80 -12.62 17.14
C ARG A 33 19.75 -13.38 16.23
N ASP A 34 19.47 -14.65 15.94
CA ASP A 34 20.14 -15.37 14.87
C ASP A 34 19.62 -14.86 13.52
N PRO A 35 20.44 -14.20 12.69
CA PRO A 35 20.00 -13.64 11.41
C PRO A 35 19.53 -14.69 10.40
N VAL A 36 19.85 -15.98 10.61
CA VAL A 36 19.38 -17.08 9.76
C VAL A 36 17.88 -17.30 9.91
N VAL A 37 17.36 -17.22 11.14
CA VAL A 37 15.95 -17.56 11.42
C VAL A 37 14.98 -16.57 10.75
N PRO A 38 15.15 -15.24 10.83
CA PRO A 38 14.33 -14.31 10.07
C PRO A 38 14.60 -14.42 8.55
N ALA A 39 15.82 -14.72 8.11
CA ALA A 39 16.08 -14.88 6.67
C ALA A 39 15.32 -16.08 6.07
N ASP A 40 15.14 -17.15 6.84
CA ASP A 40 14.44 -18.37 6.41
C ASP A 40 12.94 -18.16 6.14
N VAL A 41 12.32 -17.11 6.71
CA VAL A 41 10.93 -16.75 6.39
C VAL A 41 10.78 -16.04 5.04
N ALA A 42 11.89 -15.78 4.32
CA ALA A 42 11.88 -15.18 2.99
C ALA A 42 11.13 -16.06 1.97
N VAL A 43 10.28 -15.42 1.15
CA VAL A 43 9.53 -16.09 0.08
C VAL A 43 9.84 -15.50 -1.31
N GLY A 44 9.60 -16.29 -2.35
CA GLY A 44 9.76 -15.85 -3.74
C GLY A 44 11.18 -15.37 -4.06
N LYS A 45 11.29 -14.19 -4.68
CA LYS A 45 12.59 -13.60 -5.08
C LYS A 45 13.47 -13.19 -3.90
N ALA A 46 12.93 -13.04 -2.69
CA ALA A 46 13.75 -12.77 -1.51
C ALA A 46 14.58 -14.00 -1.13
N ARG A 47 14.04 -15.22 -1.35
CA ARG A 47 14.74 -16.48 -1.05
C ARG A 47 15.98 -16.71 -1.91
N SER A 48 16.08 -16.13 -3.10
CA SER A 48 17.31 -16.22 -3.89
C SER A 48 18.45 -15.31 -3.36
N LYS A 49 18.18 -14.48 -2.34
CA LYS A 49 19.12 -13.51 -1.77
C LYS A 49 19.50 -13.83 -0.32
N MET A 50 19.47 -15.11 0.09
CA MET A 50 19.67 -15.50 1.49
C MET A 50 21.00 -15.01 2.08
N THR A 51 22.10 -15.09 1.32
CA THR A 51 23.40 -14.58 1.80
C THR A 51 23.33 -13.10 2.14
N ASP A 52 22.77 -12.28 1.24
CA ASP A 52 22.61 -10.85 1.45
C ASP A 52 21.63 -10.55 2.60
N LEU A 53 20.60 -11.37 2.77
CA LEU A 53 19.65 -11.25 3.88
C LEU A 53 20.29 -11.57 5.22
N HIS A 54 21.12 -12.61 5.32
CA HIS A 54 21.88 -12.89 6.55
C HIS A 54 22.76 -11.71 6.93
N GLU A 55 23.48 -11.12 5.97
CA GLU A 55 24.29 -9.94 6.21
C GLU A 55 23.43 -8.74 6.64
N ALA A 56 22.33 -8.48 5.91
CA ALA A 56 21.43 -7.36 6.20
C ALA A 56 20.68 -7.49 7.53
N LEU A 57 20.50 -8.70 8.06
CA LEU A 57 19.87 -8.96 9.36
C LEU A 57 20.90 -9.05 10.50
N THR A 58 22.20 -8.97 10.19
CA THR A 58 23.26 -8.95 11.20
C THR A 58 23.37 -7.55 11.79
N GLY A 59 22.90 -7.38 13.02
CA GLY A 59 22.88 -6.08 13.71
C GLY A 59 22.66 -6.18 15.22
N ARG A 60 22.53 -5.03 15.88
CA ARG A 60 22.21 -4.89 17.31
C ARG A 60 20.76 -4.48 17.50
N PHE A 61 19.85 -5.44 17.36
CA PHE A 61 18.42 -5.21 17.58
C PHE A 61 18.06 -5.35 19.07
N GLU A 62 18.23 -4.26 19.80
CA GLU A 62 18.00 -4.16 21.26
C GLU A 62 16.53 -3.82 21.63
N ASP A 63 16.19 -3.91 22.91
CA ASP A 63 14.82 -3.72 23.44
C ASP A 63 14.19 -2.38 23.04
N HIS A 64 14.97 -1.31 22.97
CA HIS A 64 14.48 -0.02 22.50
C HIS A 64 14.05 -0.05 21.02
N HIS A 65 14.78 -0.80 20.18
CA HIS A 65 14.40 -1.01 18.78
C HIS A 65 13.16 -1.89 18.66
N VAL A 66 13.02 -2.92 19.52
CA VAL A 66 11.79 -3.73 19.61
C VAL A 66 10.60 -2.81 19.89
N PHE A 67 10.69 -1.95 20.90
CA PHE A 67 9.62 -1.02 21.26
C PHE A 67 9.23 -0.10 20.10
N LEU A 68 10.19 0.62 19.51
CA LEU A 68 9.89 1.58 18.44
C LEU A 68 9.40 0.91 17.16
N THR A 69 9.95 -0.25 16.80
CA THR A 69 9.54 -0.97 15.59
C THR A 69 8.16 -1.59 15.76
N SER A 70 7.82 -2.09 16.95
CA SER A 70 6.47 -2.59 17.24
C SER A 70 5.43 -1.47 17.11
N GLN A 71 5.70 -0.29 17.68
CA GLN A 71 4.79 0.86 17.55
C GLN A 71 4.59 1.30 16.09
N ALA A 72 5.64 1.24 15.27
CA ALA A 72 5.54 1.55 13.85
C ALA A 72 4.68 0.52 13.09
N LEU A 73 4.85 -0.77 13.41
CA LEU A 73 4.07 -1.85 12.78
C LEU A 73 2.58 -1.77 13.20
N ASP A 74 2.30 -1.56 14.49
CA ASP A 74 0.94 -1.33 14.99
C ASP A 74 0.25 -0.16 14.27
N HIS A 75 1.00 0.89 13.95
CA HIS A 75 0.47 2.05 13.24
C HIS A 75 0.16 1.74 11.76
N ILE A 76 1.02 0.97 11.09
CA ILE A 76 0.77 0.49 9.73
C ILE A 76 -0.49 -0.36 9.70
N ASP A 77 -0.62 -1.33 10.61
CA ASP A 77 -1.79 -2.21 10.71
C ASP A 77 -3.07 -1.40 10.98
N SER A 78 -2.99 -0.37 11.82
CA SER A 78 -4.11 0.54 12.09
C SER A 78 -4.53 1.34 10.84
N ILE A 79 -3.57 1.82 10.06
CA ILE A 79 -3.86 2.54 8.80
C ILE A 79 -4.48 1.57 7.79
N ASP A 80 -3.95 0.37 7.63
CA ASP A 80 -4.50 -0.65 6.72
C ASP A 80 -5.93 -1.04 7.12
N ALA A 81 -6.20 -1.19 8.42
CA ALA A 81 -7.54 -1.44 8.93
C ALA A 81 -8.51 -0.28 8.63
N GLN A 82 -8.05 0.96 8.72
CA GLN A 82 -8.83 2.15 8.37
C GLN A 82 -9.10 2.22 6.85
N ILE A 83 -8.10 1.97 6.01
CA ILE A 83 -8.26 1.89 4.56
C ILE A 83 -9.33 0.84 4.22
N ALA A 84 -9.23 -0.36 4.77
CA ALA A 84 -10.20 -1.42 4.55
C ALA A 84 -11.61 -1.06 5.04
N ALA A 85 -11.72 -0.28 6.13
CA ALA A 85 -13.01 0.23 6.60
C ALA A 85 -13.61 1.26 5.64
N PHE A 86 -12.79 2.16 5.09
CA PHE A 86 -13.24 3.11 4.07
C PHE A 86 -13.63 2.42 2.78
N ASP A 87 -12.87 1.44 2.31
CA ASP A 87 -13.21 0.67 1.11
C ASP A 87 -14.58 -0.01 1.26
N ARG A 88 -14.82 -0.70 2.39
CA ARG A 88 -16.13 -1.28 2.69
C ARG A 88 -17.25 -0.25 2.71
N ARG A 89 -17.00 0.95 3.25
CA ARG A 89 -18.01 2.02 3.27
C ARG A 89 -18.30 2.53 1.86
N ILE A 90 -17.27 2.73 1.05
CA ILE A 90 -17.39 3.21 -0.33
C ILE A 90 -18.15 2.19 -1.18
N ASP A 91 -17.87 0.90 -1.02
CA ASP A 91 -18.62 -0.17 -1.69
C ASP A 91 -20.10 -0.16 -1.29
N ALA A 92 -20.41 0.04 -0.01
CA ALA A 92 -21.78 0.11 0.47
C ALA A 92 -22.54 1.35 -0.09
N GLU A 93 -21.89 2.51 -0.11
CA GLU A 93 -22.47 3.76 -0.64
C GLU A 93 -22.65 3.72 -2.17
N THR A 94 -21.78 3.00 -2.88
CA THR A 94 -21.83 2.88 -4.34
C THR A 94 -22.68 1.70 -4.80
N ALA A 95 -23.10 0.79 -3.92
CA ALA A 95 -23.95 -0.35 -4.25
C ALA A 95 -25.27 0.02 -4.97
N PRO A 96 -26.00 1.10 -4.60
CA PRO A 96 -27.18 1.54 -5.35
C PRO A 96 -26.87 2.01 -6.78
N LEU A 97 -25.62 2.41 -7.03
CA LEU A 97 -25.13 2.92 -8.32
C LEU A 97 -24.28 1.88 -9.06
N ARG A 98 -24.39 0.60 -8.69
CA ARG A 98 -23.55 -0.47 -9.24
C ARG A 98 -23.65 -0.56 -10.77
N ARG A 99 -24.84 -0.33 -11.33
CA ARG A 99 -25.01 -0.30 -12.80
C ARG A 99 -24.15 0.79 -13.46
N GLN A 100 -24.09 1.98 -12.87
CA GLN A 100 -23.25 3.07 -13.36
C GLN A 100 -21.77 2.73 -13.20
N CYS A 101 -21.36 2.11 -12.08
CA CYS A 101 -19.99 1.63 -11.90
C CYS A 101 -19.61 0.61 -12.98
N ASP A 102 -20.45 -0.40 -13.21
CA ASP A 102 -20.20 -1.47 -14.17
C ASP A 102 -20.04 -0.93 -15.59
N LEU A 103 -20.87 0.07 -15.97
CA LEU A 103 -20.74 0.75 -17.26
C LEU A 103 -19.42 1.51 -17.38
N LEU A 104 -19.01 2.25 -16.35
CA LEU A 104 -17.74 2.99 -16.36
C LEU A 104 -16.53 2.06 -16.47
N VAL A 105 -16.55 0.91 -15.79
CA VAL A 105 -15.46 -0.09 -15.84
C VAL A 105 -15.30 -0.70 -17.24
N THR A 106 -16.29 -0.61 -18.12
CA THR A 106 -16.12 -1.05 -19.52
C THR A 106 -15.15 -0.17 -20.33
N ILE A 107 -14.85 1.05 -19.85
CA ILE A 107 -13.91 1.95 -20.49
C ILE A 107 -12.48 1.46 -20.23
N PRO A 108 -11.66 1.19 -21.27
CA PRO A 108 -10.28 0.77 -21.08
C PRO A 108 -9.49 1.74 -20.19
N GLY A 109 -8.82 1.22 -19.17
CA GLY A 109 -8.07 2.01 -18.19
C GLY A 109 -8.90 2.51 -17.00
N VAL A 110 -10.22 2.28 -16.96
CA VAL A 110 -11.05 2.63 -15.81
C VAL A 110 -11.20 1.43 -14.87
N SER A 111 -10.60 1.54 -13.68
CA SER A 111 -10.79 0.57 -12.60
C SER A 111 -12.09 0.83 -11.83
N THR A 112 -12.57 -0.16 -11.07
CA THR A 112 -13.71 0.03 -10.15
C THR A 112 -13.49 1.21 -9.21
N ARG A 113 -12.28 1.36 -8.67
CA ARG A 113 -11.93 2.47 -7.79
C ARG A 113 -12.06 3.82 -8.49
N LEU A 114 -11.62 3.90 -9.75
CA LEU A 114 -11.76 5.11 -10.55
C LEU A 114 -13.22 5.40 -10.89
N ALA A 115 -14.02 4.37 -11.22
CA ALA A 115 -15.45 4.51 -11.46
C ALA A 115 -16.20 5.03 -10.23
N GLN A 116 -15.88 4.54 -9.04
CA GLN A 116 -16.42 5.04 -7.77
C GLN A 116 -16.06 6.51 -7.54
N ALA A 117 -14.82 6.90 -7.82
CA ALA A 117 -14.40 8.31 -7.74
C ALA A 117 -15.16 9.19 -8.73
N VAL A 118 -15.29 8.77 -9.99
CA VAL A 118 -16.09 9.51 -11.00
C VAL A 118 -17.54 9.69 -10.54
N ILE A 119 -18.15 8.65 -9.97
CA ILE A 119 -19.52 8.72 -9.44
C ILE A 119 -19.62 9.70 -8.27
N ALA A 120 -18.67 9.67 -7.33
CA ALA A 120 -18.64 10.58 -6.19
C ALA A 120 -18.55 12.05 -6.63
N GLU A 121 -17.74 12.34 -7.64
CA GLU A 121 -17.50 13.69 -8.15
C GLU A 121 -18.63 14.21 -9.05
N THR A 122 -19.27 13.32 -9.82
CA THR A 122 -20.33 13.69 -10.76
C THR A 122 -21.74 13.61 -10.17
N GLY A 123 -21.90 12.92 -9.04
CA GLY A 123 -23.21 12.56 -8.48
C GLY A 123 -23.93 11.43 -9.22
N ALA A 124 -23.26 10.77 -10.18
CA ALA A 124 -23.81 9.77 -11.11
C ALA A 124 -24.92 10.26 -12.07
N ASP A 125 -25.35 11.51 -11.97
CA ASP A 125 -26.36 12.15 -12.82
C ASP A 125 -25.79 13.31 -13.65
N MET A 126 -24.48 13.56 -13.54
CA MET A 126 -23.75 14.65 -14.20
C MET A 126 -24.23 16.06 -13.85
N THR A 127 -25.17 16.23 -12.91
CA THR A 127 -25.73 17.55 -12.55
C THR A 127 -24.69 18.48 -11.92
N ARG A 128 -23.58 17.92 -11.41
CA ARG A 128 -22.45 18.67 -10.85
C ARG A 128 -21.59 19.36 -11.91
N PHE A 129 -21.70 18.97 -13.17
CA PHE A 129 -20.97 19.57 -14.29
C PHE A 129 -21.94 20.18 -15.30
N SER A 130 -21.68 21.40 -15.74
CA SER A 130 -22.53 22.08 -16.71
C SER A 130 -22.50 21.43 -18.10
N THR A 131 -21.36 20.82 -18.47
CA THR A 131 -21.16 20.13 -19.75
C THR A 131 -20.13 19.01 -19.62
N ALA A 132 -20.11 18.08 -20.59
CA ALA A 132 -19.07 17.06 -20.70
C ALA A 132 -17.66 17.68 -20.86
N ALA A 133 -17.54 18.81 -21.54
CA ALA A 133 -16.28 19.53 -21.69
C ALA A 133 -15.76 20.07 -20.34
N ALA A 134 -16.66 20.50 -19.45
CA ALA A 134 -16.29 20.94 -18.11
C ALA A 134 -15.71 19.79 -17.27
N LEU A 135 -16.31 18.59 -17.35
CA LEU A 135 -15.76 17.39 -16.72
C LEU A 135 -14.38 17.03 -17.30
N ALA A 136 -14.25 17.04 -18.63
CA ALA A 136 -12.97 16.73 -19.29
C ALA A 136 -11.87 17.70 -18.86
N SER A 137 -12.17 19.01 -18.80
CA SER A 137 -11.24 20.03 -18.32
C SER A 137 -10.85 19.81 -16.86
N TRP A 138 -11.81 19.47 -15.99
CA TRP A 138 -11.54 19.21 -14.57
C TRP A 138 -10.66 17.96 -14.37
N SER A 139 -10.94 16.89 -15.13
CA SER A 139 -10.19 15.62 -15.05
C SER A 139 -8.77 15.69 -15.65
N GLY A 140 -8.36 16.82 -16.24
CA GLY A 140 -7.02 17.01 -16.80
C GLY A 140 -6.74 16.23 -18.09
N VAL A 141 -7.77 15.67 -18.75
CA VAL A 141 -7.63 14.93 -20.02
C VAL A 141 -7.72 15.82 -21.26
N VAL A 142 -7.96 17.12 -21.07
CA VAL A 142 -7.90 18.11 -22.14
C VAL A 142 -6.43 18.54 -22.31
N PRO A 143 -5.86 18.51 -23.53
CA PRO A 143 -4.52 19.04 -23.77
C PRO A 143 -4.43 20.48 -23.28
N GLY A 144 -3.37 20.84 -22.57
CA GLY A 144 -3.13 22.23 -22.21
C GLY A 144 -3.02 23.07 -23.49
N ASN A 145 -3.95 24.00 -23.70
CA ASN A 145 -3.78 25.06 -24.69
C ASN A 145 -2.75 26.07 -24.15
N GLY A 146 -1.49 25.66 -24.09
CA GLY A 146 -0.37 26.55 -23.84
C GLY A 146 -0.10 27.36 -25.09
N VAL A 147 -0.52 28.63 -25.08
CA VAL A 147 0.18 29.71 -25.78
C VAL A 147 1.49 30.02 -25.07
#